data_AF-A0A2N2UTE1-F1
#
_entry.id   AF-A0A2N2UTE1-F1
#
_cell.length_a   1.000
_cell.length_b   1.000
_cell.length_c   1.000
_cell.angle_alpha   90.00
_cell.angle_beta   90.00
_cell.angle_gamma   90.00
#
_symmetry.space_group_name_H-M   'P 1'
#
loop_
_entity.id
_entity.type
_entity.pdbx_description
1 polymer ?
#
loop_
_entity_poly.entity_id
_entity_poly.type
_entity_poly.pdbx_seq_one_letter_code
_entity_poly.pdbx_strand_id
1 'polypeptide(L)'
;MNGAHAHSDAEIAALWRALRERRDVRHFVSGVLPDGLLKRLIEAAYLAPSADYMQPWRFLHIRPNFFFGDQTWLCQLAAQARPAGHAVSEVANE
;
A
#
# COMPACT_ATOMS: atom_id res chain seq x y z
N MET A 1 25.47 7.88 -23.08
CA MET A 1 25.11 7.42 -21.72
C MET A 1 25.27 5.92 -21.71
N ASN A 2 26.06 5.38 -20.77
CA ASN A 2 26.37 3.96 -20.71
C ASN A 2 25.11 3.17 -20.29
N GLY A 3 24.65 2.23 -21.13
CA GLY A 3 23.38 1.51 -20.97
C GLY A 3 23.36 0.43 -19.87
N ALA A 4 24.36 0.40 -18.99
CA ALA A 4 24.55 -0.63 -17.98
C ALA A 4 23.43 -0.74 -16.93
N HIS A 5 22.54 0.26 -16.87
CA HIS A 5 21.38 0.29 -15.97
C HIS A 5 20.04 0.36 -16.72
N ALA A 6 20.04 0.18 -18.04
CA ALA A 6 18.81 0.17 -18.81
C ALA A 6 18.06 -1.15 -18.60
N HIS A 7 16.76 -1.06 -18.35
CA HIS A 7 15.87 -2.21 -18.39
C HIS A 7 15.73 -2.72 -19.82
N SER A 8 15.54 -4.02 -19.98
CA SER A 8 15.24 -4.66 -21.26
C SER A 8 13.88 -4.23 -21.81
N ASP A 9 13.69 -4.33 -23.13
CA ASP A 9 12.41 -4.02 -23.77
C ASP A 9 11.24 -4.82 -23.19
N ALA A 10 11.50 -6.08 -22.79
CA ALA A 10 10.52 -6.94 -22.16
C ALA A 10 10.09 -6.42 -20.77
N GLU A 11 11.03 -5.97 -19.94
CA GLU A 11 10.75 -5.38 -18.62
C GLU A 11 9.98 -4.06 -18.76
N ILE A 12 10.38 -3.22 -19.73
CA ILE A 12 9.69 -1.97 -20.05
C ILE A 12 8.24 -2.27 -20.48
N ALA A 13 8.04 -3.22 -21.41
CA ALA A 13 6.72 -3.60 -21.88
C ALA A 13 5.83 -4.14 -20.76
N ALA A 14 6.38 -4.96 -19.85
CA ALA A 14 5.67 -5.48 -18.70
C ALA A 14 5.22 -4.37 -17.74
N LEU A 15 6.09 -3.40 -17.45
CA LEU A 15 5.74 -2.23 -16.63
C LEU A 15 4.59 -1.42 -17.27
N TRP A 16 4.71 -1.12 -18.56
CA TRP A 16 3.67 -0.38 -19.28
C TRP A 16 2.33 -1.11 -19.31
N ARG A 17 2.37 -2.44 -19.41
CA ARG A 17 1.17 -3.27 -19.34
C ARG A 17 0.51 -3.16 -17.96
N ALA A 18 1.26 -3.32 -16.88
CA ALA A 18 0.75 -3.20 -15.51
C ALA A 18 0.09 -1.83 -15.25
N LEU A 19 0.74 -0.74 -15.68
CA LEU A 19 0.19 0.61 -15.53
C LEU A 19 -1.12 0.79 -16.31
N ARG A 20 -1.21 0.25 -17.53
CA ARG A 20 -2.40 0.35 -18.38
C ARG A 20 -3.55 -0.50 -17.87
N GLU A 21 -3.28 -1.64 -17.24
CA GLU A 21 -4.30 -2.56 -16.71
C GLU A 21 -4.89 -2.08 -15.38
N ARG A 22 -4.23 -1.14 -14.66
CA ARG A 22 -4.73 -0.59 -13.40
C ARG A 22 -6.09 0.09 -13.58
N ARG A 23 -7.05 -0.24 -12.70
CA ARG A 23 -8.40 0.33 -12.67
C ARG A 23 -8.75 0.78 -11.26
N ASP A 24 -9.55 1.85 -11.17
CA ASP A 24 -10.18 2.25 -9.92
C ASP A 24 -11.43 1.39 -9.73
N VAL A 25 -11.30 0.32 -8.95
CA VAL A 25 -12.35 -0.68 -8.73
C VAL A 25 -13.28 -0.22 -7.60
N ARG A 26 -14.60 -0.25 -7.85
CA ARG A 26 -15.63 0.13 -6.86
C ARG A 26 -16.47 -1.03 -6.32
N HIS A 27 -16.38 -2.20 -6.96
CA HIS A 27 -17.07 -3.41 -6.54
C HIS A 27 -16.07 -4.56 -6.50
N PHE A 28 -15.90 -5.14 -5.32
CA PHE A 28 -15.01 -6.27 -5.08
C PHE A 28 -15.82 -7.56 -4.99
N VAL A 29 -15.25 -8.65 -5.49
CA VAL A 29 -15.81 -9.97 -5.25
C VAL A 29 -15.58 -10.37 -3.79
N SER A 30 -16.49 -11.16 -3.23
CA SER A 30 -16.30 -11.75 -1.91
C SER A 30 -15.14 -12.75 -1.92
N GLY A 31 -14.35 -12.78 -0.85
CA GLY A 31 -13.26 -13.73 -0.70
C GLY A 31 -12.20 -13.21 0.26
N VAL A 32 -11.19 -14.04 0.50
CA VAL A 32 -9.99 -13.65 1.23
C VAL A 32 -8.87 -13.34 0.24
N LEU A 33 -8.01 -12.39 0.60
CA LEU A 33 -6.78 -12.18 -0.16
C LEU A 33 -5.88 -13.42 -0.01
N PRO A 34 -5.15 -13.82 -1.05
CA PRO A 34 -4.11 -14.83 -0.94
C PRO A 34 -3.11 -14.51 0.17
N ASP A 35 -2.60 -15.55 0.83
CA ASP A 35 -1.64 -15.42 1.92
C ASP A 35 -0.42 -14.60 1.49
N GLY A 36 -0.05 -13.63 2.31
CA GLY A 36 1.10 -12.75 2.08
C GLY A 36 0.93 -11.72 0.95
N LEU A 37 -0.20 -11.68 0.23
CA LEU A 37 -0.42 -10.70 -0.84
C LEU A 37 -0.37 -9.27 -0.30
N LEU A 38 -1.09 -8.99 0.79
CA LEU A 38 -1.12 -7.65 1.39
C LEU A 38 0.27 -7.19 1.81
N LYS A 39 1.08 -8.09 2.40
CA LYS A 39 2.46 -7.82 2.78
C LYS A 39 3.31 -7.41 1.56
N ARG A 40 3.24 -8.17 0.46
CA ARG A 40 3.97 -7.88 -0.78
C ARG A 40 3.57 -6.54 -1.40
N LEU A 41 2.28 -6.19 -1.35
CA LEU A 41 1.79 -4.90 -1.85
C LEU A 41 2.34 -3.73 -1.02
N ILE A 42 2.39 -3.89 0.29
CA ILE A 42 2.92 -2.87 1.20
C ILE A 42 4.45 -2.74 1.03
N GLU A 43 5.18 -3.84 0.88
CA GLU A 43 6.61 -3.85 0.52
C GLU A 43 6.87 -3.07 -0.78
N ALA A 44 6.06 -3.29 -1.81
CA ALA A 44 6.16 -2.55 -3.06
C ALA A 44 5.89 -1.03 -2.87
N ALA A 45 4.96 -0.68 -1.98
CA ALA A 45 4.66 0.72 -1.66
C ALA A 45 5.82 1.42 -0.91
N TYR A 46 6.57 0.72 -0.06
CA TYR A 46 7.76 1.27 0.59
C TYR A 46 8.90 1.62 -0.36
N LEU A 47 8.95 1.00 -1.55
CA LEU A 47 9.94 1.33 -2.58
C LEU A 47 9.68 2.68 -3.26
N ALA A 48 8.54 3.32 -2.99
CA ALA A 48 8.23 4.64 -3.52
C ALA A 48 9.21 5.70 -2.96
N PRO A 49 9.69 6.65 -3.78
CA PRO A 49 10.58 7.69 -3.33
C PRO A 49 9.86 8.66 -2.39
N SER A 50 10.57 9.18 -1.40
CA SER A 50 10.09 10.24 -0.50
C SER A 50 11.16 11.32 -0.34
N ALA A 51 10.75 12.56 -0.09
CA ALA A 51 11.68 13.64 0.26
C ALA A 51 12.57 13.22 1.44
N ASP A 52 13.88 13.42 1.28
CA ASP A 52 14.92 13.09 2.27
C ASP A 52 14.85 11.65 2.83
N TYR A 53 14.26 10.71 2.08
CA TYR A 53 14.01 9.33 2.52
C TYR A 53 13.19 9.22 3.83
N MET A 54 12.38 10.25 4.13
CA MET A 54 11.62 10.37 5.38
C MET A 54 10.45 9.40 5.51
N GLN A 55 9.96 8.85 4.40
CA GLN A 55 8.83 7.90 4.36
C GLN A 55 7.65 8.32 5.26
N PRO A 56 7.06 9.52 5.07
CA PRO A 56 6.09 10.10 6.00
C PRO A 56 4.69 9.44 5.96
N TRP A 57 4.58 8.25 5.37
CA TRP A 57 3.34 7.50 5.21
C TRP A 57 3.10 6.49 6.35
N ARG A 58 1.84 6.08 6.50
CA ARG A 58 1.39 5.05 7.43
C ARG A 58 0.48 4.08 6.67
N PHE A 59 0.65 2.79 6.90
CA PHE A 59 -0.29 1.77 6.44
C PHE A 59 -1.14 1.29 7.60
N LEU A 60 -2.45 1.45 7.47
CA LEU A 60 -3.45 0.97 8.44
C LEU A 60 -4.24 -0.15 7.79
N HIS A 61 -4.27 -1.32 8.42
CA HIS A 61 -5.06 -2.46 7.97
C HIS A 61 -6.39 -2.48 8.73
N ILE A 62 -7.48 -2.13 8.04
CA ILE A 62 -8.83 -2.07 8.61
C ILE A 62 -9.52 -3.42 8.41
N ARG A 63 -9.99 -4.02 9.50
CA ARG A 63 -10.73 -5.30 9.50
C ARG A 63 -12.26 -5.05 9.45
N PRO A 64 -13.07 -6.00 8.95
CA PRO A 64 -14.51 -5.79 8.68
C PRO A 64 -15.35 -5.41 9.90
N ASN A 65 -14.92 -5.80 11.10
CA ASN A 65 -15.55 -5.55 12.38
C ASN A 65 -15.02 -4.28 13.08
N PHE A 66 -14.23 -3.48 12.37
CA PHE A 66 -13.69 -2.23 12.89
C PHE A 66 -14.72 -1.12 12.71
N PHE A 67 -15.33 -0.70 13.81
CA PHE A 67 -16.29 0.41 13.86
C PHE A 67 -15.93 1.36 14.99
N PHE A 68 -15.68 2.62 14.64
CA PHE A 68 -15.65 3.74 15.58
C PHE A 68 -16.86 4.61 15.26
N GLY A 69 -17.68 4.90 16.27
CA GLY A 69 -19.07 5.34 16.12
C GLY A 69 -19.40 6.55 15.23
N ASP A 70 -18.42 7.38 14.83
CA ASP A 70 -18.63 8.57 13.98
C ASP A 70 -17.81 8.54 12.69
N GLN A 71 -17.74 9.63 11.91
CA GLN A 71 -16.89 9.73 10.70
C GLN A 71 -15.50 10.33 10.96
N THR A 72 -15.20 10.75 12.20
CA THR A 72 -13.96 11.47 12.52
C THR A 72 -12.82 10.55 12.93
N TRP A 73 -13.15 9.29 13.22
CA TRP A 73 -12.18 8.30 13.71
C TRP A 73 -10.95 8.10 12.83
N LEU A 74 -11.10 8.16 11.50
CA LEU A 74 -9.97 8.01 10.58
C LEU A 74 -8.92 9.08 10.83
N CYS A 75 -9.34 10.33 11.08
CA CYS A 75 -8.45 11.44 11.38
C CYS A 75 -7.78 11.27 12.75
N GLN A 76 -8.52 10.80 13.76
CA GLN A 76 -7.97 10.60 15.11
C GLN A 76 -6.96 9.44 15.15
N LEU A 77 -7.25 8.34 14.46
CA LEU A 77 -6.35 7.21 14.33
C LEU A 77 -5.09 7.58 13.54
N ALA A 78 -5.25 8.31 12.43
CA ALA A 78 -4.12 8.80 11.65
C ALA A 78 -3.19 9.70 12.48
N ALA A 79 -3.75 10.54 13.37
CA ALA A 79 -2.98 11.39 14.27
C ALA A 79 -2.18 10.61 15.33
N GLN A 80 -2.67 9.43 15.74
CA GLN A 80 -2.02 8.58 16.75
C GLN A 80 -1.04 7.55 16.14
N ALA A 81 -1.16 7.28 14.83
CA ALA A 81 -0.32 6.31 14.14
C ALA A 81 1.13 6.80 14.02
N ARG A 82 2.04 6.18 14.79
CA ARG A 82 3.49 6.41 14.69
C ARG A 82 4.03 6.04 13.32
N PRO A 83 5.09 6.72 12.82
CA PRO A 83 5.84 6.27 11.64
C PRO A 83 6.31 4.86 11.85
N ALA A 84 5.58 3.95 11.24
CA ALA A 84 6.06 2.61 11.09
C ALA A 84 7.13 2.68 9.99
N GLY A 85 8.29 2.09 10.27
CA GLY A 85 9.19 1.62 9.19
C GLY A 85 8.46 0.53 8.40
N HIS A 86 9.11 -0.60 8.08
CA HIS A 86 8.48 -1.72 7.35
C HIS A 86 7.32 -2.46 8.07
N ALA A 87 6.80 -1.92 9.18
CA ALA A 87 5.72 -2.55 9.96
C ALA A 87 4.34 -1.98 9.58
N VAL A 88 3.32 -2.83 9.55
CA VAL A 88 1.93 -2.43 9.36
C VAL A 88 1.26 -2.41 10.72
N SER A 89 0.62 -1.30 11.07
CA SER A 89 -0.18 -1.25 12.28
C SER A 89 -1.51 -1.95 12.03
N GLU A 90 -1.75 -3.06 12.73
CA GLU A 90 -3.06 -3.71 12.75
C GLU A 90 -3.96 -2.94 13.71
N VAL A 91 -5.17 -2.62 13.25
CA VAL A 91 -6.15 -1.88 14.04
C VAL A 91 -7.35 -2.80 14.22
N ALA A 92 -7.46 -3.35 15.43
CA ALA A 92 -8.56 -4.20 15.85
C ALA A 92 -9.39 -3.45 16.90
N ASN A 93 -10.69 -3.71 16.96
CA ASN A 93 -11.48 -3.39 18.13
C ASN A 93 -11.16 -4.45 19.20
N GLU A 94 -10.88 -4.02 20.43
CA GLU A 94 -10.93 -4.89 21.61
C GLU A 94 -12.36 -5.43 21.81
#